data_AF-A0A8J7Q732-F1
#
_entry.id   AF-A0A8J7Q732-F1
#
_cell.length_a   1.000
_cell.length_b   1.000
_cell.length_c   1.000
_cell.angle_alpha   90.00
_cell.angle_beta   90.00
_cell.angle_gamma   90.00
#
_symmetry.space_group_name_H-M   'P 1'
#
loop_
_entity.id
_entity.type
_entity.pdbx_description
1 polymer ?
#
loop_
_entity_poly.entity_id
_entity_poly.type
_entity_poly.pdbx_seq_one_letter_code
_entity_poly.pdbx_strand_id
1 'polypeptide(L)' 'MSIDDRTKAIQEGVREALREHALLGRSVSIWQDGRIVWLTPAEILEELRRTEQPNTSANGTAQDHHD' A
#
# COMPACT_ATOMS: atom_id res chain seq x y z
N MET A 1 -13.02 -19.38 4.65
CA MET A 1 -12.32 -18.14 4.25
C MET A 1 -11.78 -17.50 5.52
N SER A 2 -10.46 -17.34 5.61
CA SER A 2 -9.80 -16.71 6.77
C SER A 2 -10.03 -15.19 6.78
N ILE A 3 -9.84 -14.55 7.93
CA ILE A 3 -9.74 -13.09 8.04
C ILE A 3 -8.60 -12.56 7.16
N ASP A 4 -7.50 -13.31 7.06
CA ASP A 4 -6.37 -12.95 6.21
C ASP A 4 -6.75 -12.94 4.72
N ASP A 5 -7.53 -13.93 4.29
CA ASP A 5 -8.01 -14.02 2.90
C ASP A 5 -8.94 -12.83 2.58
N ARG A 6 -9.81 -12.46 3.53
CA ARG A 6 -10.69 -11.30 3.39
C ARG A 6 -9.89 -10.00 3.31
N THR A 7 -8.88 -9.87 4.15
CA THR A 7 -8.01 -8.67 4.19
C THR A 7 -7.26 -8.52 2.87
N LYS A 8 -6.70 -9.60 2.34
CA LYS A 8 -6.04 -9.61 1.01
C LYS A 8 -7.00 -9.23 -0.11
N ALA A 9 -8.21 -9.79 -0.12
CA ALA A 9 -9.20 -9.46 -1.14
C ALA A 9 -9.61 -7.97 -1.10
N ILE A 10 -9.74 -7.39 0.10
CA ILE A 10 -10.00 -5.94 0.25
C ILE A 10 -8.82 -5.13 -0.27
N GLN A 11 -7.59 -5.49 0.09
CA GLN A 11 -6.38 -4.79 -0.37
C GLN A 11 -6.23 -4.83 -1.89
N GLU A 12 -6.53 -5.96 -2.53
CA GLU A 12 -6.51 -6.08 -3.97
C GLU A 12 -7.57 -5.18 -4.63
N GLY A 13 -8.80 -5.23 -4.15
CA GLY A 13 -9.88 -4.38 -4.69
C GLY A 13 -9.57 -2.88 -4.54
N VAL A 14 -8.96 -2.47 -3.43
CA VAL A 14 -8.51 -1.09 -3.24
C VAL A 14 -7.39 -0.73 -4.22
N ARG A 15 -6.42 -1.62 -4.44
CA ARG A 15 -5.32 -1.40 -5.40
C ARG A 15 -5.86 -1.21 -6.82
N GLU A 16 -6.75 -2.09 -7.26
CA GLU A 16 -7.36 -2.02 -8.59
C GLU A 16 -8.15 -0.72 -8.78
N ALA A 17 -8.99 -0.36 -7.80
CA ALA A 17 -9.78 0.86 -7.85
C ALA A 17 -8.90 2.12 -7.93
N LEU A 18 -7.84 2.20 -7.11
CA LEU A 18 -6.91 3.33 -7.14
C LEU A 18 -6.19 3.42 -8.49
N ARG A 19 -5.76 2.29 -9.05
CA ARG A 19 -5.14 2.23 -10.38
C ARG A 19 -6.08 2.74 -11.46
N GLU A 20 -7.34 2.32 -11.44
CA GLU A 20 -8.35 2.79 -12.38
C GLU A 20 -8.55 4.31 -12.29
N HIS A 21 -8.67 4.85 -11.07
CA HIS A 21 -8.82 6.29 -10.86
C HIS A 21 -7.64 7.07 -11.46
N ALA A 22 -6.41 6.63 -11.19
CA ALA A 22 -5.22 7.27 -11.72
C ALA A 22 -5.17 7.23 -13.26
N LEU A 23 -5.47 6.08 -13.86
CA LEU A 23 -5.48 5.93 -15.33
C LEU A 23 -6.56 6.79 -16.01
N LEU A 24 -7.66 7.08 -15.30
CA LEU A 24 -8.72 7.98 -15.77
C LEU A 24 -8.44 9.46 -15.45
N GLY A 25 -7.28 9.79 -14.87
CA GLY A 25 -6.92 11.15 -14.50
C GLY A 25 -7.69 11.69 -13.28
N ARG A 26 -8.28 10.81 -12.46
CA ARG A 26 -9.08 11.17 -11.29
C ARG A 26 -8.21 11.18 -10.03
N SER A 27 -8.37 12.24 -9.24
CA SER A 27 -7.75 12.35 -7.92
C SER A 27 -8.59 11.63 -6.87
N VAL A 28 -7.94 11.16 -5.81
CA VAL A 28 -8.58 10.49 -4.66
C VAL A 28 -8.18 11.20 -3.38
N SER A 29 -9.11 11.41 -2.46
CA SER A 29 -8.80 11.92 -1.13
C SER A 29 -8.44 10.79 -0.18
N ILE A 30 -7.41 11.02 0.62
CA ILE A 30 -6.98 10.15 1.71
C ILE A 30 -7.01 10.91 3.03
N TRP A 31 -7.06 10.15 4.13
CA TRP A 31 -6.79 10.69 5.44
C TRP A 31 -5.32 10.46 5.79
N GLN A 32 -4.56 11.53 5.98
CA GLN A 32 -3.15 11.48 6.31
C GLN A 32 -2.83 12.58 7.32
N ASP A 33 -2.11 12.24 8.38
CA ASP A 33 -1.65 13.19 9.41
C ASP A 33 -2.76 14.08 9.98
N GLY A 34 -3.94 13.48 10.23
CA GLY A 34 -5.08 14.18 10.83
C GLY A 34 -5.83 15.14 9.89
N ARG A 35 -5.58 15.07 8.58
CA ARG A 35 -6.26 15.90 7.58
C ARG A 35 -6.59 15.12 6.31
N ILE A 36 -7.47 15.71 5.50
CA ILE A 36 -7.76 15.22 4.15
C ILE A 36 -6.68 15.74 3.20
N VAL A 37 -6.03 14.81 2.48
CA VAL A 37 -5.04 15.10 1.43
C VAL A 37 -5.58 14.55 0.11
N TRP A 38 -5.45 15.32 -0.97
CA TRP A 38 -5.80 14.86 -2.31
C TRP A 38 -4.56 14.31 -3.01
N LEU A 39 -4.61 13.05 -3.41
CA LEU A 39 -3.59 12.45 -4.26
C LEU A 39 -3.97 12.67 -5.72
N THR A 40 -3.04 13.24 -6.47
CA THR A 40 -3.10 13.33 -7.92
C THR A 40 -2.93 11.93 -8.55
N PRO A 41 -3.33 11.75 -9.82
CA PRO A 41 -3.10 10.50 -10.54
C PRO A 41 -1.65 9.99 -10.49
N ALA A 42 -0.66 10.89 -10.59
CA ALA A 42 0.75 10.53 -10.53
C ALA A 42 1.18 10.04 -9.14
N GLU A 43 0.71 10.69 -8.08
CA GLU A 43 0.99 10.29 -6.69
C GLU A 43 0.34 8.96 -6.34
N ILE A 44 -0.87 8.68 -6.86
CA ILE A 44 -1.52 7.37 -6.70
C ILE A 44 -0.65 6.27 -7.32
N LEU A 45 -0.17 6.44 -8.56
CA LEU A 45 0.68 5.44 -9.21
C LEU A 45 2.00 5.21 -8.49
N GLU A 46 2.60 6.27 -7.96
CA GLU A 46 3.84 6.16 -7.19
C GLU A 46 3.62 5.40 -5.87
N GLU A 47 2.48 5.62 -5.20
CA GLU A 47 2.15 4.91 -3.98
C GLU A 47 1.85 3.42 -4.23
N LEU A 48 1.14 3.10 -5.31
CA LEU A 48 0.95 1.71 -5.73
C LEU A 48 2.28 1.02 -6.02
N ARG A 49 3.21 1.71 -6.70
CA ARG A 49 4.57 1.19 -6.95
C ARG A 49 5.33 0.94 -5.65
N ARG A 50 5.22 1.84 -4.66
CA ARG A 50 5.86 1.69 -3.34
C ARG A 50 5.34 0.47 -2.60
N THR A 51 4.02 0.27 -2.60
CA THR A 51 3.36 -0.83 -1.88
C THR A 51 3.51 -2.20 -2.55
N GLU A 52 3.76 -2.23 -3.87
CA GLU A 52 4.09 -3.45 -4.61
C GLU A 52 5.56 -3.89 -4.45
N GLN A 53 6.47 -2.99 -4.07
CA GLN A 53 7.86 -3.36 -3.82
C GLN A 53 8.02 -4.00 -2.44
N PRO A 54 8.53 -5.24 -2.34
CA PRO A 54 8.88 -5.80 -1.05
C PRO A 54 10.03 -4.97 -0.48
N ASN A 55 9.82 -4.40 0.70
CA ASN A 55 10.86 -3.75 1.48
C ASN A 55 11.93 -4.79 1.86
N THR A 56 12.88 -5.09 0.97
CA THR A 56 14.10 -5.84 1.31
C THR A 56 15.05 -4.89 2.05
N SER A 57 14.77 -4.64 3.33
CA SER A 57 15.75 -4.31 4.38
C SER A 57 15.05 -3.90 5.67
N ALA A 58 15.03 -4.82 6.65
CA ALA A 58 15.48 -4.60 8.03
C ALA A 58 15.11 -5.82 8.90
N ASN A 59 15.88 -6.90 8.80
CA ASN A 59 16.08 -7.83 9.91
C ASN A 59 17.52 -8.34 9.86
N GLY A 60 18.44 -7.41 10.10
CA GLY A 60 19.81 -7.72 10.49
C GLY A 60 19.91 -7.57 12.00
N THR A 61 19.79 -8.68 12.72
CA THR A 61 20.55 -8.98 13.94
C THR A 61 20.41 -10.47 14.17
N ALA A 62 21.38 -11.22 13.66
CA ALA A 62 21.79 -12.45 14.27
C ALA A 62 22.24 -12.11 15.70
N GLN A 63 21.69 -12.79 16.69
CA GLN A 63 22.42 -13.00 17.93
C GLN A 63 22.18 -14.44 18.38
N ASP A 64 23.22 -15.25 18.14
CA ASP A 64 23.50 -16.49 18.84
C ASP A 64 23.22 -16.32 20.34
N HIS A 65 22.40 -17.20 20.89
CA HIS A 65 22.60 -17.65 22.26
C HIS A 65 22.37 -19.17 22.27
N HIS A 66 23.52 -19.85 22.25
CA HIS A 66 23.69 -21.26 22.54
C HIS A 66 23.58 -21.44 24.07
N ASP A 67 22.77 -22.41 24.50
CA ASP A 67 22.92 -23.14 25.77
C ASP A 67 22.39 -24.57 25.56
#